data_AF-A0AAE3VH06-F1
#
_entry.id   AF-A0AAE3VH06-F1
#
_cell.length_a   1.000
_cell.length_b   1.000
_cell.length_c   1.000
_cell.angle_alpha   90.00
_cell.angle_beta   90.00
_cell.angle_gamma   90.00
#
_symmetry.space_group_name_H-M   'P 1'
#
loop_
_entity.id
_entity.type
_entity.pdbx_description
1 polymer ?
#
loop_
_entity_poly.entity_id
_entity_poly.type
_entity_poly.pdbx_seq_one_letter_code
_entity_poly.pdbx_strand_id
1 'polypeptide(L)'
;MSVTHPAGSAFSKGALASSLSALGQGVMPITFLHLALLAGAGAGAAEAPSQAPGSSCELDAPAIYLTANQLTIATGQPSLVNMTSGSTHLPVWSLSGGTVGQSVCGLVPSLPAGCAAVRVEIVVTTTDKETSAAYEDVYRVILSQLVPGEPYPTRQVVGTPVRSALPAAPFHTRSIVLESYYPVDANAPLYLRIQREPGDPADTFTRPTGLAMVKITPLKALPATRVVQDVSGYNSWPMIQAIGDKLVCVYSRGSGHSIGEDARAVYARTSTDRGKTWTPETVIANTPRYGEVAIGKGLDNDGAMLLWVRCIGPDWHHDLYRSTDGVTFERISTPKLDPMPMQITDVFAVPTVGLMALWFAGDYRNDGPCHHWGKIVSTDNGATWTQTTIEADLPKAQWPTEPAAVYLGDGKIFAIARTETGGTTTTRAQFQMLSTDYGATWTRTQTNIGDVLASTPSLVFDAKTGLLSNYYYERGRGVLRRRVVKPDDVIANPLGWPMSAAVALGSAVTFDAGNANATTIGNTHYLAVYSGKAPDTAVVVAEQPAPSAE
;
A
#
# COMPACT_ATOMS: atom_id res chain seq x y z
N MET A 1 34.50 -44.64 -3.45
CA MET A 1 33.49 -44.70 -2.38
C MET A 1 32.21 -45.25 -2.99
N SER A 2 31.91 -46.51 -2.69
CA SER A 2 30.59 -47.14 -2.79
C SER A 2 29.94 -46.95 -1.40
N VAL A 3 28.64 -46.66 -1.24
CA VAL A 3 27.58 -47.66 -1.09
C VAL A 3 26.24 -46.91 -0.79
N THR A 4 25.23 -47.18 -1.63
CA THR A 4 23.76 -47.34 -1.42
C THR A 4 22.83 -46.24 -0.86
N HIS A 5 21.87 -45.84 -1.72
CA HIS A 5 20.42 -45.59 -1.49
C HIS A 5 19.66 -46.93 -1.18
N PRO A 6 18.32 -47.04 -0.88
CA PRO A 6 17.20 -46.16 -1.31
C PRO A 6 15.90 -46.11 -0.45
N ALA A 7 14.94 -45.31 -0.94
CA ALA A 7 13.48 -45.56 -1.08
C ALA A 7 12.66 -44.29 -0.73
N GLY A 8 11.66 -43.85 -1.49
CA GLY A 8 11.06 -44.36 -2.71
C GLY A 8 9.79 -43.59 -3.08
N SER A 9 9.28 -43.90 -4.27
CA SER A 9 7.89 -43.85 -4.76
C SER A 9 7.69 -43.02 -6.02
N ALA A 10 7.48 -43.76 -7.11
CA ALA A 10 7.10 -43.30 -8.43
C ALA A 10 5.57 -43.27 -8.53
N PHE A 11 5.03 -42.23 -9.16
CA PHE A 11 3.64 -42.19 -9.61
C PHE A 11 3.56 -42.67 -11.07
N SER A 12 2.74 -43.70 -11.28
CA SER A 12 2.38 -44.25 -12.58
C SER A 12 1.19 -43.50 -13.20
N LYS A 13 1.28 -43.29 -14.52
CA LYS A 13 0.16 -42.91 -15.39
C LYS A 13 -0.70 -44.15 -15.70
N GLY A 14 -2.01 -43.97 -15.75
CA GLY A 14 -2.96 -44.94 -16.31
C GLY A 14 -4.21 -44.21 -16.82
N ALA A 15 -4.52 -44.41 -18.10
CA ALA A 15 -5.69 -43.90 -18.82
C ALA A 15 -6.66 -45.05 -19.13
N LEU A 16 -7.95 -44.75 -19.29
CA LEU A 16 -9.01 -45.40 -20.13
C LEU A 16 -10.36 -44.73 -19.76
N ALA A 17 -11.01 -43.93 -20.64
CA ALA A 17 -12.06 -44.29 -21.63
C ALA A 17 -13.32 -44.92 -20.98
N SER A 18 -14.59 -44.65 -21.30
CA SER A 18 -15.35 -43.94 -22.35
C SER A 18 -16.81 -43.82 -21.83
N SER A 19 -17.70 -42.93 -22.29
CA SER A 19 -18.73 -43.22 -23.32
C SER A 19 -19.82 -42.10 -23.33
N LEU A 20 -20.49 -42.00 -24.48
CA LEU A 20 -21.34 -40.90 -24.97
C LEU A 20 -22.86 -41.14 -24.79
N SER A 21 -23.63 -40.05 -25.03
CA SER A 21 -25.02 -39.96 -25.52
C SER A 21 -26.15 -39.95 -24.44
N ALA A 22 -27.28 -39.23 -24.53
CA ALA A 22 -27.89 -38.41 -25.57
C ALA A 22 -28.98 -37.45 -24.99
N LEU A 23 -29.15 -36.30 -25.67
CA LEU A 23 -30.38 -35.57 -26.07
C LEU A 23 -31.58 -35.33 -25.11
N GLY A 24 -32.00 -34.05 -25.07
CA GLY A 24 -33.36 -33.60 -24.74
C GLY A 24 -33.53 -32.09 -24.94
N GLN A 25 -34.16 -31.70 -26.05
CA GLN A 25 -34.47 -30.32 -26.46
C GLN A 25 -35.71 -29.74 -25.75
N GLY A 26 -35.79 -28.41 -25.65
CA GLY A 26 -37.03 -27.68 -25.36
C GLY A 26 -36.86 -26.16 -25.49
N VAL A 27 -37.61 -25.53 -26.39
CA VAL A 27 -37.48 -24.16 -26.92
C VAL A 27 -38.62 -23.26 -26.39
N MET A 28 -38.29 -22.04 -25.92
CA MET A 28 -38.95 -20.68 -25.99
C MET A 28 -40.51 -20.55 -25.95
N PRO A 29 -41.12 -19.46 -25.40
CA PRO A 29 -40.85 -18.10 -25.90
C PRO A 29 -40.98 -16.88 -24.96
N ILE A 30 -40.52 -15.80 -25.59
CA ILE A 30 -40.51 -14.36 -25.30
C ILE A 30 -41.90 -13.78 -24.96
N THR A 31 -41.94 -12.82 -24.02
CA THR A 31 -42.97 -11.78 -24.00
C THR A 31 -42.33 -10.41 -23.78
N PHE A 32 -42.57 -9.50 -24.72
CA PHE A 32 -42.30 -8.06 -24.64
C PHE A 32 -43.35 -7.39 -23.75
N LEU A 33 -42.94 -6.35 -22.98
CA LEU A 33 -43.84 -5.24 -22.68
C LEU A 33 -43.08 -3.91 -22.71
N HIS A 34 -43.62 -2.98 -23.49
CA HIS A 34 -43.16 -1.62 -23.71
C HIS A 34 -43.95 -0.63 -22.84
N LEU A 35 -43.27 0.47 -22.49
CA LEU A 35 -43.75 1.85 -22.24
C LEU A 35 -44.75 2.14 -21.10
N ALA A 36 -44.36 3.06 -20.21
CA ALA A 36 -44.88 4.43 -20.23
C ALA A 36 -44.08 5.35 -19.28
N LEU A 37 -43.59 6.46 -19.83
CA LEU A 37 -43.19 7.66 -19.11
C LEU A 37 -44.42 8.29 -18.43
N LEU A 38 -44.25 8.77 -17.20
CA LEU A 38 -45.09 9.83 -16.63
C LEU A 38 -44.19 10.87 -15.96
N ALA A 39 -44.12 12.03 -16.59
CA ALA A 39 -43.57 13.25 -16.03
C ALA A 39 -44.55 13.80 -14.98
N GLY A 40 -44.02 14.18 -13.82
CA GLY A 40 -44.75 14.90 -12.78
C GLY A 40 -43.80 15.83 -12.06
N ALA A 41 -43.87 17.12 -12.39
CA ALA A 41 -43.18 18.21 -11.70
C ALA A 41 -43.90 18.52 -10.37
N GLY A 42 -43.15 18.81 -9.31
CA GLY A 42 -43.73 19.27 -8.05
C GLY A 42 -42.74 19.39 -6.88
N ALA A 43 -41.99 20.49 -6.89
CA ALA A 43 -41.44 21.27 -5.76
C ALA A 43 -41.07 20.62 -4.41
N GLY A 44 -39.83 20.90 -3.97
CA GLY A 44 -39.49 21.08 -2.56
C GLY A 44 -38.31 20.26 -2.05
N ALA A 45 -37.08 20.57 -2.48
CA ALA A 45 -35.86 20.06 -1.85
C ALA A 45 -35.11 21.21 -1.19
N ALA A 46 -35.00 21.14 0.14
CA ALA A 46 -34.07 21.95 0.92
C ALA A 46 -32.63 21.63 0.47
N GLU A 47 -31.81 22.68 0.30
CA GLU A 47 -30.41 22.58 -0.08
C GLU A 47 -29.62 21.74 0.94
N ALA A 48 -29.21 20.55 0.53
CA ALA A 48 -28.12 19.82 1.15
C ALA A 48 -26.79 20.43 0.65
N PRO A 49 -25.73 20.49 1.49
CA PRO A 49 -24.44 20.98 1.05
C PRO A 49 -23.92 20.11 -0.10
N SER A 50 -23.58 20.76 -1.21
CA SER A 50 -23.05 20.12 -2.41
C SER A 50 -21.78 19.34 -2.11
N GLN A 51 -21.80 18.02 -2.36
CA GLN A 51 -20.60 17.20 -2.42
C GLN A 51 -19.72 17.68 -3.58
N ALA A 52 -18.48 18.06 -3.26
CA ALA A 52 -17.44 18.32 -4.25
C ALA A 52 -17.05 17.01 -4.97
N PRO A 53 -16.61 17.06 -6.24
CA PRO A 53 -16.23 15.87 -6.99
C PRO A 53 -14.84 15.38 -6.55
N GLY A 54 -14.79 14.73 -5.39
CA GLY A 54 -13.73 13.76 -5.11
C GLY A 54 -13.97 12.55 -6.01
N SER A 55 -12.89 11.98 -6.56
CA SER A 55 -12.89 10.70 -7.27
C SER A 55 -13.42 9.58 -6.36
N SER A 56 -14.74 9.50 -6.15
CA SER A 56 -15.33 8.48 -5.30
C SER A 56 -15.26 7.17 -6.06
N CYS A 57 -14.35 6.29 -5.61
CA CYS A 57 -14.36 4.89 -6.00
C CYS A 57 -15.62 4.17 -5.46
N GLU A 58 -16.54 4.87 -4.81
CA GLU A 58 -17.80 4.34 -4.31
C GLU A 58 -18.77 4.07 -5.46
N LEU A 59 -19.44 2.92 -5.38
CA LEU A 59 -20.53 2.63 -6.28
C LEU A 59 -21.72 3.53 -5.93
N ASP A 60 -22.50 3.94 -6.93
CA ASP A 60 -23.78 4.65 -6.71
C ASP A 60 -24.84 3.66 -6.20
N ALA A 61 -24.55 3.00 -5.09
CA ALA A 61 -25.35 1.97 -4.42
C ALA A 61 -25.27 2.19 -2.90
N PRO A 62 -26.36 1.96 -2.15
CA PRO A 62 -26.34 2.15 -0.72
C PRO A 62 -25.38 1.17 -0.04
N ALA A 63 -24.76 1.62 1.06
CA ALA A 63 -24.01 0.72 1.93
C ALA A 63 -24.92 -0.36 2.52
N ILE A 64 -24.38 -1.56 2.70
CA ILE A 64 -25.05 -2.70 3.30
C ILE A 64 -24.69 -2.73 4.79
N TYR A 65 -25.69 -2.91 5.65
CA TYR A 65 -25.52 -2.92 7.10
C TYR A 65 -25.88 -4.28 7.68
N LEU A 66 -24.99 -4.81 8.53
CA LEU A 66 -25.27 -5.96 9.39
C LEU A 66 -25.32 -5.47 10.83
N THR A 67 -26.50 -5.49 11.42
CA THR A 67 -26.71 -5.21 12.85
C THR A 67 -26.22 -6.38 13.71
N ALA A 68 -26.04 -6.17 15.02
CA ALA A 68 -25.64 -7.24 15.94
C ALA A 68 -26.54 -8.50 15.85
N ASN A 69 -27.84 -8.34 15.59
CA ASN A 69 -28.79 -9.47 15.45
C ASN A 69 -28.64 -10.26 14.14
N GLN A 70 -27.93 -9.73 13.15
CA GLN A 70 -27.64 -10.39 11.88
C GLN A 70 -26.25 -11.06 11.88
N LEU A 71 -25.52 -10.95 12.99
CA LEU A 71 -24.23 -11.59 13.21
C LEU A 71 -24.39 -12.79 14.12
N THR A 72 -23.48 -13.77 13.99
CA THR A 72 -23.44 -14.98 14.82
C THR A 72 -22.03 -15.24 15.31
N ILE A 73 -21.89 -16.04 16.36
CA ILE A 73 -20.56 -16.45 16.89
C ILE A 73 -19.82 -17.23 15.81
N ALA A 74 -18.58 -16.82 15.53
CA ALA A 74 -17.68 -17.57 14.66
C ALA A 74 -16.67 -18.39 15.48
N THR A 75 -16.04 -17.77 16.48
CA THR A 75 -15.09 -18.46 17.39
C THR A 75 -15.12 -17.85 18.79
N GLY A 76 -14.67 -18.62 19.78
CA GLY A 76 -14.61 -18.18 21.16
C GLY A 76 -15.99 -18.12 21.82
N GLN A 77 -16.12 -17.26 22.84
CA GLN A 77 -17.35 -17.09 23.62
C GLN A 77 -17.76 -15.60 23.73
N PRO A 78 -17.91 -14.86 22.63
CA PRO A 78 -18.54 -13.54 22.69
C PRO A 78 -20.03 -13.67 23.03
N SER A 79 -20.63 -12.62 23.59
CA SER A 79 -22.05 -12.62 23.98
C SER A 79 -22.83 -11.48 23.34
N LEU A 80 -24.02 -11.78 22.83
CA LEU A 80 -24.98 -10.77 22.37
C LEU A 80 -25.69 -10.19 23.60
N VAL A 81 -25.47 -8.91 23.87
CA VAL A 81 -25.99 -8.21 25.04
C VAL A 81 -26.61 -6.87 24.65
N ASN A 82 -27.46 -6.32 25.51
CA ASN A 82 -27.90 -4.93 25.41
C ASN A 82 -27.00 -4.07 26.28
N MET A 83 -26.13 -3.26 25.66
CA MET A 83 -25.44 -2.19 26.38
C MET A 83 -26.42 -1.04 26.64
N THR A 84 -26.39 -0.48 27.85
CA THR A 84 -27.39 0.48 28.31
C THR A 84 -26.76 1.73 28.88
N SER A 85 -27.39 2.88 28.61
CA SER A 85 -27.09 4.16 29.25
C SER A 85 -28.39 4.96 29.38
N GLY A 86 -28.83 5.20 30.63
CA GLY A 86 -30.16 5.75 30.90
C GLY A 86 -31.26 4.87 30.30
N SER A 87 -32.12 5.46 29.47
CA SER A 87 -33.19 4.77 28.74
C SER A 87 -32.79 4.24 27.36
N THR A 88 -31.52 4.38 26.98
CA THR A 88 -31.03 3.93 25.66
C THR A 88 -30.48 2.51 25.77
N HIS A 89 -30.93 1.63 24.89
CA HIS A 89 -30.51 0.24 24.80
C HIS A 89 -29.97 -0.05 23.40
N LEU A 90 -28.75 -0.59 23.32
CA LEU A 90 -28.09 -0.93 22.06
C LEU A 90 -27.66 -2.40 22.07
N PRO A 91 -28.23 -3.25 21.19
CA PRO A 91 -27.74 -4.61 21.00
C PRO A 91 -26.32 -4.60 20.44
N VAL A 92 -25.41 -5.33 21.08
CA VAL A 92 -24.00 -5.44 20.67
C VAL A 92 -23.47 -6.84 20.92
N TRP A 93 -22.48 -7.25 20.14
CA TRP A 93 -21.61 -8.37 20.50
C TRP A 93 -20.50 -7.90 21.42
N SER A 94 -20.52 -8.36 22.67
CA SER A 94 -19.47 -8.11 23.66
C SER A 94 -18.25 -8.98 23.36
N LEU A 95 -17.14 -8.33 23.00
CA LEU A 95 -15.86 -8.94 22.67
C LEU A 95 -14.84 -8.65 23.78
N SER A 96 -14.27 -9.70 24.36
CA SER A 96 -13.29 -9.64 25.46
C SER A 96 -12.01 -8.90 25.06
N GLY A 97 -11.52 -8.04 25.95
CA GLY A 97 -10.18 -7.43 25.86
C GLY A 97 -9.09 -8.25 26.54
N GLY A 98 -9.43 -9.39 27.16
CA GLY A 98 -8.48 -10.27 27.86
C GLY A 98 -8.43 -11.70 27.32
N THR A 99 -9.18 -12.01 26.26
CA THR A 99 -9.27 -13.38 25.71
C THR A 99 -9.11 -13.37 24.21
N VAL A 100 -8.01 -13.94 23.73
CA VAL A 100 -7.72 -14.04 22.30
C VAL A 100 -8.70 -14.94 21.56
N GLY A 101 -8.92 -14.66 20.27
CA GLY A 101 -9.67 -15.53 19.37
C GLY A 101 -11.19 -15.44 19.45
N GLN A 102 -11.76 -14.40 20.09
CA GLN A 102 -13.20 -14.13 20.03
C GLN A 102 -13.58 -13.41 18.73
N SER A 103 -14.59 -13.91 18.04
CA SER A 103 -15.06 -13.28 16.80
C SER A 103 -16.51 -13.61 16.48
N VAL A 104 -17.11 -12.76 15.68
CA VAL A 104 -18.45 -12.94 15.12
C VAL A 104 -18.42 -12.84 13.61
N CYS A 105 -19.37 -13.45 12.92
CA CYS A 105 -19.44 -13.43 11.47
C CYS A 105 -20.83 -13.05 10.96
N GLY A 106 -20.87 -12.65 9.70
CA GLY A 106 -22.08 -12.32 8.98
C GLY A 106 -21.97 -12.74 7.51
N LEU A 107 -23.13 -12.90 6.88
CA LEU A 107 -23.25 -13.24 5.48
C LEU A 107 -24.03 -12.14 4.76
N VAL A 108 -23.44 -11.62 3.69
CA VAL A 108 -24.11 -10.73 2.74
C VAL A 108 -24.49 -11.58 1.52
N PRO A 109 -25.79 -11.87 1.31
CA PRO A 109 -26.23 -12.84 0.31
C PRO A 109 -26.02 -12.37 -1.13
N SER A 110 -25.99 -11.06 -1.36
CA SER A 110 -25.81 -10.48 -2.69
C SER A 110 -25.15 -9.11 -2.60
N LEU A 111 -24.26 -8.81 -3.53
CA LEU A 111 -23.68 -7.49 -3.73
C LEU A 111 -24.39 -6.79 -4.91
N PRO A 112 -24.45 -5.45 -4.93
CA PRO A 112 -25.07 -4.74 -6.04
C PRO A 112 -24.30 -4.97 -7.36
N ALA A 113 -25.03 -4.90 -8.47
CA ALA A 113 -24.44 -5.02 -9.80
C ALA A 113 -23.35 -3.96 -10.02
N GLY A 114 -22.22 -4.35 -10.61
CA GLY A 114 -21.07 -3.47 -10.82
C GLY A 114 -20.15 -3.30 -9.61
N CYS A 115 -20.44 -3.96 -8.48
CA CYS A 115 -19.54 -4.01 -7.33
C CYS A 115 -18.28 -4.81 -7.69
N ALA A 116 -17.13 -4.15 -7.74
CA ALA A 116 -15.83 -4.78 -8.01
C ALA A 116 -15.02 -5.04 -6.74
N ALA A 117 -15.30 -4.28 -5.68
CA ALA A 117 -14.67 -4.45 -4.37
C ALA A 117 -15.60 -3.95 -3.25
N VAL A 118 -15.21 -4.17 -2.00
CA VAL A 118 -15.90 -3.62 -0.83
C VAL A 118 -14.92 -2.96 0.14
N ARG A 119 -15.40 -1.91 0.83
CA ARG A 119 -14.83 -1.37 2.08
C ARG A 119 -15.65 -1.88 3.25
N VAL A 120 -14.99 -2.27 4.35
CA VAL A 120 -15.64 -2.77 5.56
C VAL A 120 -15.30 -1.88 6.74
N GLU A 121 -16.35 -1.39 7.39
CA GLU A 121 -16.34 -0.56 8.59
C GLU A 121 -17.09 -1.28 9.71
N ILE A 122 -16.67 -1.08 10.96
CA ILE A 122 -17.40 -1.51 12.15
C ILE A 122 -17.79 -0.32 13.00
N VAL A 123 -18.89 -0.44 13.71
CA VAL A 123 -19.30 0.51 14.76
C VAL A 123 -19.18 -0.17 16.10
N VAL A 124 -18.36 0.40 16.98
CA VAL A 124 -18.07 -0.13 18.31
C VAL A 124 -18.40 0.88 19.40
N THR A 125 -18.65 0.40 20.61
CA THR A 125 -18.89 1.21 21.81
C THR A 125 -18.43 0.46 23.07
N THR A 126 -18.40 1.13 24.21
CA THR A 126 -18.22 0.49 25.53
C THR A 126 -19.01 1.23 26.58
N THR A 127 -19.60 0.53 27.54
CA THR A 127 -20.25 1.15 28.73
C THR A 127 -19.29 1.32 29.90
N ASP A 128 -18.02 0.92 29.73
CA ASP A 128 -17.07 0.95 30.83
C ASP A 128 -16.64 2.39 31.18
N LYS A 129 -16.72 2.72 32.47
CA LYS A 129 -16.46 4.08 32.98
C LYS A 129 -14.99 4.47 32.95
N GLU A 130 -14.09 3.50 32.81
CA GLU A 130 -12.63 3.74 32.76
C GLU A 130 -12.12 3.89 31.32
N THR A 131 -13.02 3.99 30.33
CA THR A 131 -12.65 4.31 28.95
C THR A 131 -11.97 5.69 28.87
N SER A 132 -10.91 5.79 28.08
CA SER A 132 -10.21 7.05 27.82
C SER A 132 -9.36 6.96 26.54
N ALA A 133 -8.95 8.10 26.00
CA ALA A 133 -8.06 8.17 24.84
C ALA A 133 -6.65 7.63 25.09
N ALA A 134 -6.30 7.29 26.33
CA ALA A 134 -5.03 6.62 26.66
C ALA A 134 -5.07 5.11 26.38
N TYR A 135 -6.26 4.55 26.16
CA TYR A 135 -6.45 3.15 25.82
C TYR A 135 -6.81 2.97 24.36
N GLU A 136 -6.49 1.78 23.85
CA GLU A 136 -6.78 1.36 22.50
C GLU A 136 -7.35 -0.06 22.48
N ASP A 137 -8.22 -0.31 21.51
CA ASP A 137 -8.66 -1.64 21.13
C ASP A 137 -8.28 -1.92 19.67
N VAL A 138 -8.06 -3.20 19.37
CA VAL A 138 -7.58 -3.63 18.06
C VAL A 138 -8.54 -4.63 17.45
N TYR A 139 -8.89 -4.41 16.20
CA TYR A 139 -9.79 -5.28 15.45
C TYR A 139 -9.20 -5.65 14.11
N ARG A 140 -9.59 -6.81 13.57
CA ARG A 140 -9.39 -7.14 12.17
C ARG A 140 -10.64 -7.75 11.56
N VAL A 141 -10.72 -7.69 10.24
CA VAL A 141 -11.71 -8.41 9.46
C VAL A 141 -11.05 -9.59 8.73
N ILE A 142 -11.77 -10.70 8.62
CA ILE A 142 -11.46 -11.79 7.69
C ILE A 142 -12.58 -11.86 6.67
N LEU A 143 -12.23 -11.82 5.38
CA LEU A 143 -13.17 -11.77 4.25
C LEU A 143 -12.99 -12.98 3.36
N SER A 144 -14.09 -13.56 2.89
CA SER A 144 -14.11 -14.66 1.91
C SER A 144 -15.39 -14.60 1.08
N GLN A 145 -15.44 -15.34 -0.03
CA GLN A 145 -16.64 -15.47 -0.84
C GLN A 145 -17.08 -16.92 -0.98
N LEU A 146 -18.40 -17.14 -1.00
CA LEU A 146 -19.00 -18.44 -1.23
C LEU A 146 -19.21 -18.63 -2.73
N VAL A 147 -18.18 -19.07 -3.44
CA VAL A 147 -18.23 -19.29 -4.89
C VAL A 147 -18.71 -20.71 -5.19
N PRO A 148 -19.79 -20.90 -5.97
CA PRO A 148 -20.27 -22.24 -6.33
C PRO A 148 -19.18 -23.09 -6.99
N GLY A 149 -18.96 -24.29 -6.46
CA GLY A 149 -17.98 -25.25 -6.99
C GLY A 149 -16.53 -25.05 -6.52
N GLU A 150 -16.24 -23.99 -5.76
CA GLU A 150 -14.93 -23.81 -5.10
C GLU A 150 -14.98 -24.35 -3.65
N PRO A 151 -13.89 -24.93 -3.12
CA PRO A 151 -13.83 -25.33 -1.71
C PRO A 151 -13.96 -24.08 -0.81
N TYR A 152 -14.44 -24.25 0.43
CA TYR A 152 -14.54 -23.14 1.38
C TYR A 152 -13.59 -23.33 2.57
N PRO A 153 -12.84 -22.30 3.00
CA PRO A 153 -12.83 -20.93 2.46
C PRO A 153 -11.92 -20.77 1.22
N THR A 154 -12.44 -20.18 0.14
CA THR A 154 -11.62 -19.69 -0.99
C THR A 154 -11.65 -18.16 -1.03
N ARG A 155 -10.62 -17.56 -1.64
CA ARG A 155 -10.39 -16.10 -1.72
C ARG A 155 -10.34 -15.43 -0.34
N GLN A 156 -9.93 -16.19 0.68
CA GLN A 156 -9.85 -15.68 2.04
C GLN A 156 -8.73 -14.65 2.14
N VAL A 157 -9.06 -13.52 2.75
CA VAL A 157 -8.11 -12.48 3.13
C VAL A 157 -8.25 -12.24 4.62
N VAL A 158 -7.13 -12.34 5.32
CA VAL A 158 -7.00 -11.92 6.71
C VAL A 158 -6.53 -10.47 6.70
N GLY A 159 -7.39 -9.55 7.13
CA GLY A 159 -7.07 -8.14 7.20
C GLY A 159 -5.99 -7.82 8.22
N THR A 160 -5.33 -6.69 7.99
CA THR A 160 -4.38 -6.08 8.92
C THR A 160 -5.13 -5.62 10.18
N PRO A 161 -4.60 -5.86 11.40
CA PRO A 161 -5.20 -5.31 12.60
C PRO A 161 -5.19 -3.78 12.58
N VAL A 162 -6.31 -3.20 12.97
CA VAL A 162 -6.55 -1.76 13.04
C VAL A 162 -6.77 -1.39 14.51
N ARG A 163 -5.86 -0.57 15.03
CA ARG A 163 -5.93 0.04 16.36
C ARG A 163 -6.79 1.29 16.35
N SER A 164 -7.50 1.56 17.44
CA SER A 164 -8.32 2.76 17.61
C SER A 164 -8.33 3.24 19.06
N ALA A 165 -8.09 4.53 19.27
CA ALA A 165 -8.18 5.15 20.60
C ALA A 165 -9.62 5.15 21.10
N LEU A 166 -9.81 4.86 22.39
CA LEU A 166 -11.12 4.84 23.03
C LEU A 166 -11.65 6.27 23.28
N PRO A 167 -12.99 6.46 23.35
CA PRO A 167 -13.57 7.76 23.67
C PRO A 167 -13.26 8.16 25.12
N ALA A 168 -13.31 9.46 25.40
CA ALA A 168 -13.09 9.98 26.76
C ALA A 168 -14.22 9.64 27.76
N ALA A 169 -15.37 9.16 27.28
CA ALA A 169 -16.54 8.85 28.08
C ALA A 169 -17.23 7.56 27.58
N PRO A 170 -17.92 6.83 28.47
CA PRO A 170 -18.64 5.62 28.10
C PRO A 170 -19.83 5.92 27.20
N PHE A 171 -20.22 4.91 26.44
CA PHE A 171 -21.39 4.86 25.58
C PHE A 171 -21.34 5.80 24.36
N HIS A 172 -20.13 6.15 23.93
CA HIS A 172 -19.88 6.81 22.65
C HIS A 172 -19.52 5.79 21.56
N THR A 173 -20.17 5.91 20.41
CA THR A 173 -19.87 5.06 19.25
C THR A 173 -18.65 5.57 18.50
N ARG A 174 -17.82 4.65 18.00
CA ARG A 174 -16.72 4.92 17.07
C ARG A 174 -16.91 4.08 15.82
N SER A 175 -16.66 4.66 14.65
CA SER A 175 -16.57 3.93 13.38
C SER A 175 -15.11 3.64 13.05
N ILE A 176 -14.80 2.38 12.76
CA ILE A 176 -13.45 1.91 12.46
C ILE A 176 -13.48 1.19 11.10
N VAL A 177 -12.72 1.68 10.12
CA VAL A 177 -12.54 0.98 8.83
C VAL A 177 -11.53 -0.13 9.05
N LEU A 178 -11.91 -1.39 8.82
CA LEU A 178 -11.03 -2.55 8.96
C LEU A 178 -10.40 -2.98 7.64
N GLU A 179 -11.07 -2.70 6.51
CA GLU A 179 -10.56 -2.96 5.18
C GLU A 179 -11.07 -1.88 4.24
N SER A 180 -10.16 -1.23 3.50
CA SER A 180 -10.54 -0.19 2.55
C SER A 180 -10.74 -0.70 1.13
N TYR A 181 -10.24 -1.89 0.81
CA TYR A 181 -10.43 -2.52 -0.49
C TYR A 181 -10.26 -4.06 -0.43
N TYR A 182 -11.37 -4.78 -0.60
CA TYR A 182 -11.36 -6.22 -0.86
C TYR A 182 -12.03 -6.50 -2.21
N PRO A 183 -11.30 -7.03 -3.21
CA PRO A 183 -11.90 -7.36 -4.51
C PRO A 183 -12.92 -8.49 -4.35
N VAL A 184 -14.04 -8.38 -5.06
CA VAL A 184 -15.17 -9.31 -4.97
C VAL A 184 -15.67 -9.72 -6.35
N ASP A 185 -16.19 -10.94 -6.44
CA ASP A 185 -17.15 -11.35 -7.47
C ASP A 185 -18.56 -10.95 -7.01
N ALA A 186 -19.21 -10.03 -7.72
CA ALA A 186 -20.54 -9.54 -7.36
C ALA A 186 -21.62 -10.63 -7.28
N ASN A 187 -21.41 -11.78 -7.94
CA ASN A 187 -22.35 -12.89 -7.99
C ASN A 187 -22.19 -13.90 -6.84
N ALA A 188 -21.15 -13.76 -6.03
CA ALA A 188 -20.88 -14.65 -4.91
C ALA A 188 -21.19 -13.95 -3.57
N PRO A 189 -21.92 -14.60 -2.65
CA PRO A 189 -22.13 -14.08 -1.30
C PRO A 189 -20.81 -13.74 -0.60
N LEU A 190 -20.79 -12.61 0.10
CA LEU A 190 -19.64 -12.18 0.90
C LEU A 190 -19.82 -12.69 2.33
N TYR A 191 -18.85 -13.46 2.80
CA TYR A 191 -18.73 -13.83 4.20
C TYR A 191 -17.68 -12.94 4.87
N LEU A 192 -18.02 -12.43 6.04
CA LEU A 192 -17.10 -11.61 6.83
C LEU A 192 -17.09 -12.06 8.28
N ARG A 193 -15.91 -11.96 8.90
CA ARG A 193 -15.68 -12.28 10.31
C ARG A 193 -14.94 -11.12 10.95
N ILE A 194 -15.49 -10.57 12.03
CA ILE A 194 -14.90 -9.50 12.83
C ILE A 194 -14.30 -10.10 14.08
N GLN A 195 -13.02 -9.85 14.29
CA GLN A 195 -12.26 -10.36 15.42
C GLN A 195 -11.64 -9.18 16.18
N ARG A 196 -11.71 -9.23 17.51
CA ARG A 196 -10.90 -8.37 18.38
C ARG A 196 -9.57 -9.06 18.67
N GLU A 197 -8.49 -8.28 18.82
CA GLU A 197 -7.12 -8.78 18.95
C GLU A 197 -6.47 -8.46 20.32
N PRO A 198 -6.93 -9.04 21.45
CA PRO A 198 -6.30 -8.85 22.76
C PRO A 198 -4.82 -9.26 22.86
N GLY A 199 -4.32 -10.03 21.89
CA GLY A 199 -2.91 -10.43 21.81
C GLY A 199 -2.04 -9.45 21.01
N ASP A 200 -2.64 -8.45 20.38
CA ASP A 200 -1.89 -7.38 19.72
C ASP A 200 -1.33 -6.41 20.77
N PRO A 201 -0.05 -6.02 20.71
CA PRO A 201 0.54 -5.10 21.69
C PRO A 201 -0.16 -3.73 21.78
N ALA A 202 -0.94 -3.33 20.77
CA ALA A 202 -1.72 -2.10 20.80
C ALA A 202 -3.12 -2.27 21.42
N ASP A 203 -3.63 -3.48 21.69
CA ASP A 203 -4.90 -3.65 22.41
C ASP A 203 -4.64 -3.51 23.92
N THR A 204 -4.62 -2.27 24.38
CA THR A 204 -4.31 -1.92 25.78
C THR A 204 -5.55 -1.90 26.67
N PHE A 205 -6.75 -1.92 26.07
CA PHE A 205 -8.01 -1.88 26.81
C PHE A 205 -8.51 -3.28 27.21
N THR A 206 -8.08 -3.83 28.33
CA THR A 206 -8.36 -5.24 28.68
C THR A 206 -9.83 -5.62 28.95
N ARG A 207 -10.75 -4.66 28.94
CA ARG A 207 -12.18 -4.87 29.23
C ARG A 207 -13.01 -5.09 27.98
N PRO A 208 -14.21 -5.67 28.09
CA PRO A 208 -15.07 -5.92 26.93
C PRO A 208 -15.47 -4.63 26.19
N THR A 209 -15.61 -4.75 24.87
CA THR A 209 -16.12 -3.71 23.98
C THR A 209 -17.23 -4.29 23.10
N GLY A 210 -18.23 -3.49 22.79
CA GLY A 210 -19.42 -3.89 22.05
C GLY A 210 -19.32 -3.58 20.57
N LEU A 211 -19.42 -4.60 19.71
CA LEU A 211 -19.63 -4.44 18.26
C LEU A 211 -21.12 -4.29 17.99
N ALA A 212 -21.55 -3.09 17.58
CA ALA A 212 -22.96 -2.78 17.31
C ALA A 212 -23.39 -3.10 15.87
N MET A 213 -22.50 -2.85 14.90
CA MET A 213 -22.83 -2.91 13.48
C MET A 213 -21.60 -3.10 12.61
N VAL A 214 -21.77 -3.75 11.47
CA VAL A 214 -20.82 -3.74 10.34
C VAL A 214 -21.46 -3.00 9.18
N LYS A 215 -20.71 -2.09 8.56
CA LYS A 215 -21.08 -1.37 7.34
C LYS A 215 -20.16 -1.83 6.20
N ILE A 216 -20.76 -2.27 5.11
CA ILE A 216 -20.08 -2.69 3.89
C ILE A 216 -20.41 -1.67 2.80
N THR A 217 -19.40 -0.97 2.28
CA THR A 217 -19.57 -0.03 1.17
C THR A 217 -19.11 -0.68 -0.13
N PRO A 218 -20.01 -0.89 -1.12
CA PRO A 218 -19.65 -1.37 -2.46
C PRO A 218 -18.78 -0.35 -3.22
N LEU A 219 -17.77 -0.84 -3.93
CA LEU A 219 -16.82 -0.02 -4.68
C LEU A 219 -16.83 -0.36 -6.17
N LYS A 220 -16.59 0.65 -7.00
CA LYS A 220 -16.39 0.54 -8.46
C LYS A 220 -15.02 -0.09 -8.76
N ALA A 221 -14.87 -0.59 -9.99
CA ALA A 221 -13.59 -1.06 -10.48
C ALA A 221 -12.57 0.09 -10.52
N LEU A 222 -11.32 -0.20 -10.16
CA LEU A 222 -10.23 0.77 -10.22
C LEU A 222 -9.79 0.99 -11.67
N PRO A 223 -9.23 2.18 -11.99
CA PRO A 223 -8.65 2.45 -13.31
C PRO A 223 -7.55 1.44 -13.66
N ALA A 224 -7.46 1.09 -14.95
CA ALA A 224 -6.37 0.27 -15.45
C ALA A 224 -5.05 1.03 -15.46
N THR A 225 -3.96 0.31 -15.23
CA THR A 225 -2.60 0.83 -15.41
C THR A 225 -2.19 0.80 -16.88
N ARG A 226 -1.21 1.62 -17.26
CA ARG A 226 -0.62 1.65 -18.60
C ARG A 226 0.73 0.96 -18.60
N VAL A 227 1.00 0.13 -19.60
CA VAL A 227 2.28 -0.58 -19.72
C VAL A 227 3.38 0.38 -20.15
N VAL A 228 4.48 0.36 -19.41
CA VAL A 228 5.75 0.97 -19.82
C VAL A 228 6.61 -0.07 -20.53
N GLN A 229 6.67 -1.27 -19.94
CA GLN A 229 7.51 -2.38 -20.39
C GLN A 229 6.94 -3.74 -19.93
N ASP A 230 6.89 -4.71 -20.84
CA ASP A 230 6.38 -6.07 -20.61
C ASP A 230 7.12 -7.16 -21.42
N VAL A 231 8.26 -6.84 -22.07
CA VAL A 231 9.10 -7.86 -22.70
C VAL A 231 9.66 -8.82 -21.65
N SER A 232 9.99 -10.04 -22.07
CA SER A 232 10.49 -11.10 -21.18
C SER A 232 11.68 -10.65 -20.33
N GLY A 233 11.69 -11.14 -19.09
CA GLY A 233 12.65 -10.80 -18.06
C GLY A 233 12.02 -10.14 -16.84
N TYR A 234 12.81 -10.04 -15.78
CA TYR A 234 12.39 -9.51 -14.51
C TYR A 234 12.52 -7.97 -14.50
N ASN A 235 11.55 -7.30 -15.12
CA ASN A 235 11.44 -5.83 -15.12
C ASN A 235 10.98 -5.34 -13.73
N SER A 236 11.81 -4.59 -13.03
CA SER A 236 11.60 -4.26 -11.61
C SER A 236 12.27 -2.95 -11.19
N TRP A 237 12.02 -2.54 -9.94
CA TRP A 237 12.54 -1.31 -9.33
C TRP A 237 12.33 -0.05 -10.19
N PRO A 238 11.09 0.26 -10.59
CA PRO A 238 10.85 1.41 -11.43
C PRO A 238 11.01 2.73 -10.66
N MET A 239 11.57 3.73 -11.34
CA MET A 239 11.67 5.12 -10.90
C MET A 239 11.05 5.99 -11.99
N ILE A 240 10.08 6.84 -11.65
CA ILE A 240 9.40 7.72 -12.61
C ILE A 240 9.59 9.18 -12.23
N GLN A 241 10.13 10.00 -13.14
CA GLN A 241 10.39 11.42 -12.90
C GLN A 241 9.83 12.26 -14.05
N ALA A 242 9.22 13.40 -13.72
CA ALA A 242 8.89 14.41 -14.71
C ALA A 242 10.10 15.30 -15.00
N ILE A 243 10.40 15.52 -16.28
CA ILE A 243 11.32 16.57 -16.78
C ILE A 243 10.47 17.55 -17.59
N GLY A 244 10.09 18.66 -16.97
CA GLY A 244 9.05 19.54 -17.53
C GLY A 244 7.71 18.80 -17.65
N ASP A 245 7.19 18.69 -18.87
CA ASP A 245 5.94 17.99 -19.19
C ASP A 245 6.14 16.55 -19.70
N LYS A 246 7.40 16.05 -19.71
CA LYS A 246 7.75 14.69 -20.13
C LYS A 246 7.87 13.78 -18.92
N LEU A 247 7.36 12.55 -19.05
CA LEU A 247 7.60 11.49 -18.07
C LEU A 247 8.78 10.64 -18.51
N VAL A 248 9.70 10.35 -17.59
CA VAL A 248 10.79 9.40 -17.77
C VAL A 248 10.59 8.28 -16.77
N CYS A 249 10.46 7.05 -17.25
CA CYS A 249 10.38 5.86 -16.41
C CYS A 249 11.62 5.01 -16.62
N VAL A 250 12.39 4.86 -15.56
CA VAL A 250 13.58 4.04 -15.46
C VAL A 250 13.23 2.75 -14.73
N TYR A 251 13.82 1.64 -15.12
CA TYR A 251 13.66 0.35 -14.43
C TYR A 251 14.87 -0.54 -14.69
N SER A 252 15.00 -1.59 -13.90
CA SER A 252 15.99 -2.64 -14.11
C SER A 252 15.37 -3.87 -14.77
N ARG A 253 16.14 -4.60 -15.57
CA ARG A 253 15.74 -5.92 -16.08
C ARG A 253 16.82 -6.94 -15.76
N GLY A 254 16.43 -8.08 -15.18
CA GLY A 254 17.30 -9.23 -14.92
C GLY A 254 16.54 -10.56 -15.03
N SER A 255 16.95 -11.60 -14.32
CA SER A 255 16.33 -12.94 -14.38
C SER A 255 15.37 -13.28 -13.22
N GLY A 256 15.43 -12.54 -12.11
CA GLY A 256 14.57 -12.76 -10.95
C GLY A 256 14.68 -11.68 -9.89
N HIS A 257 14.22 -11.97 -8.66
CA HIS A 257 14.37 -11.07 -7.51
C HIS A 257 15.79 -11.15 -6.90
N SER A 258 16.82 -10.96 -7.74
CA SER A 258 18.23 -10.98 -7.36
C SER A 258 18.93 -9.74 -7.93
N ILE A 259 19.87 -9.16 -7.20
CA ILE A 259 20.48 -7.88 -7.60
C ILE A 259 21.79 -8.10 -8.36
N GLY A 260 22.75 -8.80 -7.77
CA GLY A 260 24.13 -8.89 -8.26
C GLY A 260 24.37 -9.85 -9.43
N GLU A 261 23.38 -10.06 -10.28
CA GLU A 261 23.56 -10.85 -11.50
C GLU A 261 24.09 -9.96 -12.65
N ASP A 262 25.03 -10.49 -13.43
CA ASP A 262 25.64 -9.78 -14.56
C ASP A 262 24.64 -9.41 -15.66
N ALA A 263 23.55 -10.17 -15.78
CA ALA A 263 22.51 -9.90 -16.77
C ALA A 263 21.64 -8.68 -16.41
N ARG A 264 21.82 -8.08 -15.23
CA ARG A 264 20.94 -7.01 -14.74
C ARG A 264 21.45 -5.63 -15.14
N ALA A 265 20.69 -4.99 -16.01
CA ALA A 265 20.93 -3.65 -16.52
C ALA A 265 19.79 -2.68 -16.19
N VAL A 266 20.06 -1.39 -16.33
CA VAL A 266 19.11 -0.29 -16.13
C VAL A 266 18.74 0.35 -17.46
N TYR A 267 17.44 0.54 -17.67
CA TYR A 267 16.85 1.07 -18.90
C TYR A 267 15.92 2.23 -18.60
N ALA A 268 15.77 3.14 -19.55
CA ALA A 268 14.80 4.22 -19.53
C ALA A 268 13.84 4.15 -20.72
N ARG A 269 12.62 4.62 -20.50
CA ARG A 269 11.66 5.01 -21.54
C ARG A 269 11.07 6.37 -21.20
N THR A 270 10.82 7.17 -22.23
CA THR A 270 10.27 8.53 -22.09
C THR A 270 8.92 8.63 -22.76
N SER A 271 8.03 9.45 -22.21
CA SER A 271 6.70 9.74 -22.74
C SER A 271 6.46 11.24 -22.79
N THR A 272 5.97 11.73 -23.93
CA THR A 272 5.59 13.12 -24.17
C THR A 272 4.07 13.32 -24.16
N ASP A 273 3.30 12.24 -23.95
CA ASP A 273 1.84 12.24 -24.02
C ASP A 273 1.18 11.72 -22.73
N ARG A 274 1.89 11.93 -21.61
CA ARG A 274 1.45 11.58 -20.25
C ARG A 274 1.28 10.07 -20.04
N GLY A 275 2.25 9.30 -20.55
CA GLY A 275 2.36 7.86 -20.34
C GLY A 275 1.39 7.03 -21.19
N LYS A 276 0.82 7.61 -22.26
CA LYS A 276 -0.02 6.86 -23.20
C LYS A 276 0.83 6.06 -24.17
N THR A 277 1.94 6.65 -24.63
CA THR A 277 2.96 5.99 -25.43
C THR A 277 4.35 6.24 -24.84
N TRP A 278 5.27 5.34 -25.14
CA TRP A 278 6.64 5.33 -24.62
C TRP A 278 7.63 5.15 -25.77
N THR A 279 8.78 5.81 -25.67
CA THR A 279 9.89 5.64 -26.61
C THR A 279 10.45 4.21 -26.56
N PRO A 280 11.26 3.80 -27.57
CA PRO A 280 12.15 2.66 -27.42
C PRO A 280 13.03 2.78 -26.17
N GLU A 281 13.52 1.62 -25.70
CA GLU A 281 14.41 1.55 -24.54
C GLU A 281 15.73 2.25 -24.82
N THR A 282 16.21 3.01 -23.84
CA THR A 282 17.60 3.47 -23.79
C THR A 282 18.31 2.78 -22.63
N VAL A 283 19.52 2.28 -22.87
CA VAL A 283 20.37 1.69 -21.82
C VAL A 283 21.02 2.83 -21.05
N ILE A 284 20.86 2.83 -19.72
CA ILE A 284 21.52 3.78 -18.82
C ILE A 284 22.82 3.18 -18.27
N ALA A 285 22.71 1.95 -17.76
CA ALA A 285 23.80 1.22 -17.16
C ALA A 285 23.70 -0.26 -17.58
N ASN A 286 24.82 -0.81 -18.04
CA ASN A 286 24.98 -2.24 -18.33
C ASN A 286 26.47 -2.61 -18.20
N THR A 287 27.04 -2.37 -17.02
CA THR A 287 28.47 -2.57 -16.80
C THR A 287 28.80 -4.07 -16.66
N PRO A 288 29.76 -4.62 -17.43
CA PRO A 288 30.10 -6.03 -17.33
C PRO A 288 30.54 -6.44 -15.92
N ARG A 289 30.01 -7.58 -15.46
CA ARG A 289 30.15 -8.21 -14.14
C ARG A 289 29.43 -7.49 -13.00
N TYR A 290 28.58 -6.52 -13.30
CA TYR A 290 27.78 -5.82 -12.31
C TYR A 290 26.30 -6.06 -12.56
N GLY A 291 25.55 -6.29 -11.48
CA GLY A 291 24.11 -6.15 -11.47
C GLY A 291 23.70 -4.75 -11.02
N GLU A 292 22.90 -4.07 -11.84
CA GLU A 292 22.62 -2.64 -11.68
C GLU A 292 21.13 -2.36 -11.42
N VAL A 293 20.84 -1.66 -10.32
CA VAL A 293 19.47 -1.38 -9.87
C VAL A 293 19.21 0.11 -9.74
N ALA A 294 18.16 0.61 -10.39
CA ALA A 294 17.65 1.96 -10.14
C ALA A 294 17.06 2.05 -8.72
N ILE A 295 17.53 2.99 -7.91
CA ILE A 295 17.24 3.00 -6.46
C ILE A 295 16.73 4.34 -5.90
N GLY A 296 16.94 5.44 -6.63
CA GLY A 296 16.46 6.76 -6.23
C GLY A 296 16.48 7.72 -7.40
N LYS A 297 15.55 8.67 -7.41
CA LYS A 297 15.42 9.68 -8.47
C LYS A 297 15.14 11.07 -7.89
N GLY A 298 15.39 12.10 -8.69
CA GLY A 298 14.96 13.47 -8.35
C GLY A 298 15.36 14.45 -9.42
N LEU A 299 15.35 15.73 -9.08
CA LEU A 299 15.79 16.80 -9.96
C LEU A 299 16.97 17.55 -9.33
N ASP A 300 17.89 18.02 -10.16
CA ASP A 300 18.86 19.03 -9.76
C ASP A 300 18.25 20.45 -9.81
N ASN A 301 19.06 21.47 -9.51
CA ASN A 301 18.59 22.86 -9.52
C ASN A 301 18.24 23.39 -10.92
N ASP A 302 18.68 22.73 -11.99
CA ASP A 302 18.39 23.10 -13.38
C ASP A 302 17.14 22.37 -13.91
N GLY A 303 16.52 21.52 -13.10
CA GLY A 303 15.38 20.69 -13.50
C GLY A 303 15.78 19.46 -14.34
N ALA A 304 17.08 19.12 -14.40
CA ALA A 304 17.54 17.88 -14.99
C ALA A 304 17.27 16.71 -14.03
N MET A 305 16.91 15.56 -14.59
CA MET A 305 16.72 14.34 -13.81
C MET A 305 18.06 13.84 -13.26
N LEU A 306 18.04 13.48 -11.98
CA LEU A 306 19.06 12.71 -11.30
C LEU A 306 18.55 11.30 -11.02
N LEU A 307 19.42 10.30 -11.18
CA LEU A 307 19.10 8.89 -10.97
C LEU A 307 20.26 8.17 -10.26
N TRP A 308 20.00 7.66 -9.07
CA TRP A 308 20.88 6.75 -8.37
C TRP A 308 20.74 5.33 -8.92
N VAL A 309 21.88 4.72 -9.26
CA VAL A 309 22.02 3.31 -9.63
C VAL A 309 22.93 2.62 -8.63
N ARG A 310 22.44 1.54 -8.02
CA ARG A 310 23.24 0.64 -7.18
C ARG A 310 23.91 -0.39 -8.05
N CYS A 311 25.22 -0.53 -7.93
CA CYS A 311 26.04 -1.46 -8.70
C CYS A 311 26.62 -2.53 -7.76
N ILE A 312 26.26 -3.79 -7.97
CA ILE A 312 26.77 -4.94 -7.18
C ILE A 312 27.52 -5.88 -8.11
N GLY A 313 28.81 -6.07 -7.87
CA GLY A 313 29.68 -6.96 -8.66
C GLY A 313 30.95 -7.33 -7.89
N PRO A 314 32.14 -7.30 -8.53
CA PRO A 314 33.42 -7.42 -7.83
C PRO A 314 33.54 -6.46 -6.64
N ASP A 315 32.97 -5.28 -6.79
CA ASP A 315 32.90 -4.23 -5.78
C ASP A 315 31.43 -3.82 -5.61
N TRP A 316 31.11 -3.09 -4.53
CA TRP A 316 29.81 -2.44 -4.33
C TRP A 316 30.00 -0.93 -4.30
N HIS A 317 29.29 -0.21 -5.18
CA HIS A 317 29.23 1.25 -5.21
C HIS A 317 27.86 1.76 -5.69
N HIS A 318 27.72 3.08 -5.74
CA HIS A 318 26.56 3.77 -6.29
C HIS A 318 27.00 4.79 -7.31
N ASP A 319 26.35 4.79 -8.47
CA ASP A 319 26.55 5.76 -9.54
C ASP A 319 25.36 6.73 -9.60
N LEU A 320 25.64 8.01 -9.79
CA LEU A 320 24.64 9.05 -10.07
C LEU A 320 24.67 9.39 -11.55
N TYR A 321 23.53 9.24 -12.21
CA TYR A 321 23.31 9.64 -13.59
C TYR A 321 22.48 10.92 -13.65
N ARG A 322 22.75 11.74 -14.67
CA ARG A 322 22.04 12.99 -14.97
C ARG A 322 21.48 12.97 -16.39
N SER A 323 20.27 13.48 -16.59
CA SER A 323 19.65 13.63 -17.91
C SER A 323 18.79 14.89 -18.01
N THR A 324 18.92 15.63 -19.11
CA THR A 324 18.09 16.81 -19.41
C THR A 324 16.93 16.50 -20.36
N ASP A 325 16.95 15.36 -21.03
CA ASP A 325 15.99 14.99 -22.06
C ASP A 325 15.18 13.72 -21.74
N GLY A 326 15.65 12.90 -20.80
CA GLY A 326 15.09 11.59 -20.44
C GLY A 326 15.57 10.45 -21.35
N VAL A 327 16.54 10.71 -22.23
CA VAL A 327 17.04 9.77 -23.23
C VAL A 327 18.55 9.61 -23.07
N THR A 328 19.28 10.71 -22.99
CA THR A 328 20.73 10.72 -22.81
C THR A 328 21.05 10.83 -21.32
N PHE A 329 21.82 9.88 -20.79
CA PHE A 329 22.23 9.85 -19.40
C PHE A 329 23.75 9.90 -19.29
N GLU A 330 24.24 10.83 -18.47
CA GLU A 330 25.67 10.97 -18.15
C GLU A 330 25.89 10.57 -16.70
N ARG A 331 26.88 9.71 -16.43
CA ARG A 331 27.31 9.43 -15.05
C ARG A 331 28.15 10.61 -14.54
N ILE A 332 27.65 11.29 -13.52
CA ILE A 332 28.27 12.51 -12.98
C ILE A 332 28.98 12.29 -11.64
N SER A 333 28.68 11.20 -10.93
CA SER A 333 29.31 10.93 -9.62
C SER A 333 29.32 9.45 -9.26
N THR A 334 30.36 9.03 -8.56
CA THR A 334 30.50 7.70 -7.92
C THR A 334 31.11 7.92 -6.53
N PRO A 335 30.33 8.42 -5.55
CA PRO A 335 30.87 8.81 -4.26
C PRO A 335 31.36 7.59 -3.47
N LYS A 336 32.44 7.78 -2.71
CA LYS A 336 32.89 6.81 -1.71
C LYS A 336 32.11 7.06 -0.42
N LEU A 337 31.25 6.13 -0.06
CA LEU A 337 30.35 6.23 1.08
C LEU A 337 30.73 5.18 2.13
N ASP A 338 30.73 5.58 3.40
CA ASP A 338 31.01 4.73 4.55
C ASP A 338 30.13 5.19 5.74
N PRO A 339 29.24 4.33 6.28
CA PRO A 339 28.97 2.96 5.84
C PRO A 339 28.42 2.92 4.41
N MET A 340 28.75 1.87 3.65
CA MET A 340 28.22 1.64 2.31
C MET A 340 26.70 1.46 2.38
N PRO A 341 25.88 2.33 1.76
CA PRO A 341 24.44 2.18 1.79
C PRO A 341 23.98 0.87 1.16
N MET A 342 22.98 0.23 1.76
CA MET A 342 22.17 -0.76 1.05
C MET A 342 21.42 -0.09 -0.11
N GLN A 343 20.96 1.14 0.12
CA GLN A 343 20.30 1.98 -0.87
C GLN A 343 20.41 3.47 -0.51
N ILE A 344 20.49 4.30 -1.54
CA ILE A 344 20.26 5.74 -1.52
C ILE A 344 18.89 6.00 -2.18
N THR A 345 18.03 6.79 -1.56
CA THR A 345 16.66 7.03 -2.04
C THR A 345 16.53 8.34 -2.83
N ASP A 346 15.30 8.77 -3.08
CA ASP A 346 15.00 9.92 -3.93
C ASP A 346 15.71 11.21 -3.47
N VAL A 347 16.10 12.01 -4.46
CA VAL A 347 16.73 13.33 -4.27
C VAL A 347 15.64 14.39 -4.18
N PHE A 348 15.72 15.24 -3.15
CA PHE A 348 14.84 16.39 -2.95
C PHE A 348 15.64 17.62 -2.56
N ALA A 349 15.15 18.80 -2.93
CA ALA A 349 15.81 20.06 -2.59
C ALA A 349 15.44 20.51 -1.17
N VAL A 350 16.44 20.92 -0.40
CA VAL A 350 16.28 21.61 0.88
C VAL A 350 16.86 23.01 0.74
N PRO A 351 16.03 24.08 0.75
CA PRO A 351 16.49 25.45 0.62
C PRO A 351 17.63 25.75 1.60
N THR A 352 18.65 26.49 1.12
CA THR A 352 19.88 26.86 1.85
C THR A 352 20.84 25.72 2.21
N VAL A 353 20.44 24.46 2.03
CA VAL A 353 21.29 23.28 2.30
C VAL A 353 21.78 22.62 1.00
N GLY A 354 20.91 22.47 0.00
CA GLY A 354 21.23 21.85 -1.28
C GLY A 354 20.33 20.65 -1.62
N LEU A 355 20.81 19.80 -2.51
CA LEU A 355 20.14 18.54 -2.85
C LEU A 355 20.41 17.53 -1.75
N MET A 356 19.37 16.85 -1.28
CA MET A 356 19.44 15.85 -0.22
C MET A 356 18.84 14.54 -0.69
N ALA A 357 19.44 13.42 -0.28
CA ALA A 357 18.83 12.10 -0.34
C ALA A 357 19.01 11.39 0.99
N LEU A 358 18.10 10.48 1.32
CA LEU A 358 18.22 9.62 2.49
C LEU A 358 18.86 8.29 2.10
N TRP A 359 19.46 7.61 3.07
CA TRP A 359 20.08 6.30 2.85
C TRP A 359 19.92 5.40 4.07
N PHE A 360 20.05 4.10 3.84
CA PHE A 360 20.10 3.11 4.91
C PHE A 360 21.18 2.06 4.60
N ALA A 361 21.83 1.53 5.64
CA ALA A 361 22.90 0.53 5.55
C ALA A 361 22.69 -0.56 6.62
N GLY A 362 23.08 -1.80 6.33
CA GLY A 362 22.89 -2.94 7.22
C GLY A 362 22.75 -4.27 6.46
N ASP A 363 22.40 -5.34 7.17
CA ASP A 363 22.18 -6.67 6.60
C ASP A 363 20.79 -7.21 6.95
N TYR A 364 19.94 -7.41 5.94
CA TYR A 364 18.61 -8.00 6.11
C TYR A 364 18.61 -9.37 6.82
N ARG A 365 19.74 -10.07 6.90
CA ARG A 365 19.86 -11.36 7.59
C ARG A 365 20.25 -11.26 9.06
N ASN A 366 20.58 -10.06 9.54
CA ASN A 366 21.05 -9.85 10.91
C ASN A 366 20.02 -9.06 11.71
N ASP A 367 19.56 -9.61 12.83
CA ASP A 367 18.61 -8.91 13.72
C ASP A 367 19.31 -7.99 14.74
N GLY A 368 20.63 -8.10 14.88
CA GLY A 368 21.46 -7.36 15.83
C GLY A 368 21.77 -5.91 15.44
N PRO A 369 22.49 -5.17 16.31
CA PRO A 369 22.74 -3.74 16.17
C PRO A 369 23.84 -3.45 15.14
N CYS A 370 23.49 -3.52 13.86
CA CYS A 370 24.40 -3.24 12.74
C CYS A 370 23.74 -2.42 11.63
N HIS A 371 22.60 -1.80 11.95
CA HIS A 371 21.77 -1.09 11.00
C HIS A 371 21.85 0.41 11.24
N HIS A 372 21.96 1.14 10.14
CA HIS A 372 22.18 2.58 10.13
C HIS A 372 21.25 3.23 9.12
N TRP A 373 20.96 4.50 9.35
CA TRP A 373 20.37 5.36 8.32
C TRP A 373 20.86 6.79 8.47
N GLY A 374 20.72 7.56 7.40
CA GLY A 374 21.21 8.92 7.38
C GLY A 374 20.79 9.68 6.14
N LYS A 375 21.53 10.76 5.89
CA LYS A 375 21.38 11.60 4.70
C LYS A 375 22.70 11.75 3.96
N ILE A 376 22.60 12.09 2.68
CA ILE A 376 23.69 12.65 1.87
C ILE A 376 23.24 14.02 1.34
N VAL A 377 24.17 14.96 1.23
CA VAL A 377 23.90 16.32 0.73
C VAL A 377 24.90 16.71 -0.35
N SER A 378 24.38 17.31 -1.44
CA SER A 378 25.16 17.93 -2.51
C SER A 378 24.81 19.41 -2.64
N THR A 379 25.83 20.24 -2.84
CA THR A 379 25.71 21.70 -3.08
C THR A 379 26.09 22.10 -4.51
N ASP A 380 26.43 21.13 -5.34
CA ASP A 380 27.03 21.29 -6.67
C ASP A 380 26.31 20.44 -7.74
N ASN A 381 24.97 20.42 -7.67
CA ASN A 381 24.10 19.68 -8.61
C ASN A 381 24.45 18.18 -8.76
N GLY A 382 24.85 17.55 -7.65
CA GLY A 382 25.08 16.12 -7.56
C GLY A 382 26.50 15.67 -7.92
N ALA A 383 27.42 16.58 -8.22
CA ALA A 383 28.81 16.22 -8.52
C ALA A 383 29.52 15.61 -7.30
N THR A 384 29.37 16.22 -6.12
CA THR A 384 29.90 15.73 -4.85
C THR A 384 28.83 15.59 -3.78
N TRP A 385 29.02 14.63 -2.86
CA TRP A 385 28.06 14.31 -1.80
C TRP A 385 28.77 14.15 -0.46
N THR A 386 28.21 14.76 0.58
CA THR A 386 28.64 14.60 1.98
C THR A 386 27.66 13.69 2.71
N GLN A 387 28.14 12.57 3.27
CA GLN A 387 27.35 11.62 4.04
C GLN A 387 27.29 12.01 5.52
N THR A 388 26.12 11.83 6.13
CA THR A 388 25.92 12.00 7.57
C THR A 388 25.00 10.89 8.09
N THR A 389 25.49 10.12 9.05
CA THR A 389 24.69 9.14 9.79
C THR A 389 23.80 9.86 10.80
N ILE A 390 22.51 9.51 10.83
CA ILE A 390 21.52 10.08 11.77
C ILE A 390 21.35 9.15 12.98
N GLU A 391 21.07 7.87 12.74
CA GLU A 391 21.09 6.82 13.77
C GLU A 391 21.98 5.66 13.32
N ALA A 392 22.62 4.99 14.27
CA ALA A 392 23.52 3.86 14.07
C ALA A 392 23.21 2.73 15.06
N ASP A 393 23.75 1.54 14.77
CA ASP A 393 23.69 0.37 15.65
C ASP A 393 22.26 -0.01 16.06
N LEU A 394 21.31 0.22 15.14
CA LEU A 394 19.90 -0.11 15.37
C LEU A 394 19.72 -1.62 15.23
N PRO A 395 18.88 -2.25 16.07
CA PRO A 395 18.35 -3.58 15.76
C PRO A 395 17.41 -3.52 14.56
N LYS A 396 17.22 -4.65 13.87
CA LYS A 396 16.44 -4.68 12.62
C LYS A 396 14.99 -4.19 12.78
N ALA A 397 14.39 -4.45 13.94
CA ALA A 397 13.03 -3.98 14.27
C ALA A 397 12.92 -2.45 14.42
N GLN A 398 14.04 -1.74 14.50
CA GLN A 398 14.12 -0.28 14.59
C GLN A 398 14.75 0.35 13.34
N TRP A 399 15.05 -0.45 12.30
CA TRP A 399 15.75 0.00 11.10
C TRP A 399 14.78 0.60 10.08
N PRO A 400 14.79 1.92 9.83
CA PRO A 400 14.02 2.51 8.75
C PRO A 400 14.71 2.21 7.41
N THR A 401 14.09 1.38 6.59
CA THR A 401 14.58 1.07 5.24
C THR A 401 13.80 1.86 4.19
N GLU A 402 14.42 2.03 3.02
CA GLU A 402 13.85 2.66 1.83
C GLU A 402 13.01 3.93 2.12
N PRO A 403 13.55 4.92 2.86
CA PRO A 403 12.81 6.13 3.24
C PRO A 403 12.48 7.02 2.04
N ALA A 404 11.27 7.55 1.98
CA ALA A 404 10.86 8.62 1.06
C ALA A 404 10.62 9.91 1.83
N ALA A 405 11.08 11.04 1.29
CA ALA A 405 11.07 12.33 1.98
C ALA A 405 10.56 13.47 1.09
N VAL A 406 10.00 14.50 1.73
CA VAL A 406 9.59 15.77 1.12
C VAL A 406 9.99 16.93 2.02
N TYR A 407 10.32 18.07 1.40
CA TYR A 407 10.47 19.33 2.11
C TYR A 407 9.11 20.01 2.24
N LEU A 408 8.70 20.34 3.47
CA LEU A 408 7.39 20.93 3.75
C LEU A 408 7.43 22.47 3.83
N GLY A 409 8.60 23.09 3.80
CA GLY A 409 8.77 24.51 4.11
C GLY A 409 9.33 24.75 5.52
N ASP A 410 9.83 25.95 5.78
CA ASP A 410 10.27 26.43 7.10
C ASP A 410 11.23 25.48 7.83
N GLY A 411 12.15 24.87 7.08
CA GLY A 411 13.14 23.93 7.62
C GLY A 411 12.59 22.53 7.92
N LYS A 412 11.29 22.29 7.71
CA LYS A 412 10.67 20.99 7.96
C LYS A 412 10.92 20.01 6.81
N ILE A 413 11.43 18.83 7.15
CA ILE A 413 11.55 17.68 6.24
C ILE A 413 10.76 16.54 6.84
N PHE A 414 9.85 15.98 6.06
CA PHE A 414 9.00 14.87 6.50
C PHE A 414 9.30 13.65 5.66
N ALA A 415 9.43 12.50 6.32
CA ALA A 415 9.74 11.25 5.66
C ALA A 415 8.98 10.06 6.24
N ILE A 416 8.72 9.07 5.39
CA ILE A 416 8.15 7.77 5.76
C ILE A 416 9.12 6.69 5.33
N ALA A 417 9.37 5.73 6.21
CA ALA A 417 10.22 4.59 5.95
C ALA A 417 9.48 3.27 6.10
N ARG A 418 9.90 2.32 5.27
CA ARG A 418 9.55 0.92 5.41
C ARG A 418 10.12 0.37 6.73
N THR A 419 9.44 -0.64 7.26
CA THR A 419 9.96 -1.48 8.35
C THR A 419 10.28 -2.87 7.82
N GLU A 420 11.27 -3.51 8.45
CA GLU A 420 11.60 -4.91 8.23
C GLU A 420 10.94 -5.85 9.25
N THR A 421 10.14 -5.30 10.17
CA THR A 421 9.32 -6.09 11.08
C THR A 421 8.18 -6.75 10.31
N GLY A 422 8.23 -8.09 10.21
CA GLY A 422 7.13 -8.89 9.68
C GLY A 422 6.02 -9.15 10.70
N GLY A 423 5.16 -10.13 10.41
CA GLY A 423 4.14 -10.61 11.35
C GLY A 423 2.72 -10.09 11.08
N THR A 424 1.82 -10.35 12.01
CA THR A 424 0.37 -10.10 11.85
C THR A 424 -0.18 -9.09 12.85
N THR A 425 0.70 -8.39 13.59
CA THR A 425 0.37 -7.41 14.64
C THR A 425 0.69 -5.98 14.21
N THR A 426 0.22 -4.98 14.95
CA THR A 426 0.45 -3.55 14.67
C THR A 426 1.91 -3.09 14.75
N THR A 427 2.80 -3.90 15.32
CA THR A 427 4.24 -3.62 15.42
C THR A 427 4.94 -3.52 14.05
N ARG A 428 4.30 -4.04 12.99
CA ARG A 428 4.81 -3.98 11.61
C ARG A 428 4.56 -2.65 10.89
N ALA A 429 4.11 -1.62 11.58
CA ALA A 429 3.79 -0.36 10.93
C ALA A 429 5.04 0.38 10.41
N GLN A 430 4.85 1.31 9.47
CA GLN A 430 5.94 2.15 8.97
C GLN A 430 6.46 3.13 10.02
N PHE A 431 7.68 3.63 9.80
CA PHE A 431 8.23 4.74 10.56
C PHE A 431 7.90 6.08 9.91
N GLN A 432 7.65 7.09 10.74
CA GLN A 432 7.63 8.49 10.39
C GLN A 432 8.90 9.15 10.93
N MET A 433 9.57 9.94 10.10
CA MET A 433 10.78 10.69 10.47
C MET A 433 10.56 12.17 10.17
N LEU A 434 10.98 13.04 11.09
CA LEU A 434 10.78 14.48 10.99
C LEU A 434 12.07 15.20 11.36
N SER A 435 12.44 16.18 10.55
CA SER A 435 13.36 17.25 10.92
C SER A 435 12.62 18.57 10.88
N THR A 436 12.99 19.50 11.76
CA THR A 436 12.43 20.87 11.83
C THR A 436 13.50 21.95 11.67
N ASP A 437 14.72 21.54 11.33
CA ASP A 437 15.93 22.38 11.30
C ASP A 437 16.79 22.09 10.06
N TYR A 438 16.13 21.99 8.90
CA TYR A 438 16.77 21.76 7.60
C TYR A 438 17.56 20.45 7.52
N GLY A 439 17.12 19.45 8.28
CA GLY A 439 17.73 18.12 8.34
C GLY A 439 18.89 18.01 9.32
N ALA A 440 19.17 19.01 10.16
CA ALA A 440 20.29 18.94 11.10
C ALA A 440 20.03 17.93 12.23
N THR A 441 18.82 17.90 12.78
CA THR A 441 18.36 16.91 13.75
C THR A 441 17.09 16.24 13.28
N TRP A 442 16.84 15.03 13.79
CA TRP A 442 15.73 14.18 13.36
C TRP A 442 15.09 13.46 14.55
N THR A 443 13.78 13.26 14.46
CA THR A 443 13.01 12.37 15.33
C THR A 443 12.38 11.27 14.49
N ARG A 444 12.34 10.04 15.03
CA ARG A 444 11.66 8.89 14.41
C ARG A 444 10.58 8.34 15.35
N THR A 445 9.40 8.08 14.80
CA THR A 445 8.24 7.55 15.53
C THR A 445 7.53 6.46 14.73
N GLN A 446 6.84 5.55 15.41
CA GLN A 446 6.00 4.54 14.78
C GLN A 446 4.69 5.16 14.28
N THR A 447 4.21 4.71 13.11
CA THR A 447 2.88 5.08 12.58
C THR A 447 1.82 4.02 12.88
N ASN A 448 0.58 4.26 12.44
CA ASN A 448 -0.49 3.25 12.33
C ASN A 448 -0.59 2.63 10.91
N ILE A 449 0.38 2.84 10.02
CA ILE A 449 0.37 2.29 8.65
C ILE A 449 0.91 0.86 8.66
N GLY A 450 0.04 -0.12 8.94
CA GLY A 450 0.38 -1.55 9.03
C GLY A 450 0.05 -2.40 7.79
N ASP A 451 -0.70 -1.86 6.82
CA ASP A 451 -1.12 -2.53 5.59
C ASP A 451 -0.03 -2.54 4.51
N VAL A 452 1.24 -2.47 4.94
CA VAL A 452 2.42 -2.56 4.10
C VAL A 452 3.17 -3.86 4.37
N LEU A 453 3.70 -4.47 3.32
CA LEU A 453 4.62 -5.59 3.42
C LEU A 453 5.82 -5.31 2.52
N ALA A 454 7.00 -5.14 3.11
CA ALA A 454 8.28 -5.03 2.41
C ALA A 454 8.24 -4.09 1.17
N SER A 455 7.56 -2.95 1.30
CA SER A 455 7.25 -2.06 0.17
C SER A 455 7.77 -0.66 0.44
N THR A 456 8.43 -0.09 -0.56
CA THR A 456 8.93 1.27 -0.55
C THR A 456 7.76 2.27 -0.59
N PRO A 457 7.70 3.25 0.33
CA PRO A 457 6.79 4.39 0.20
C PRO A 457 7.27 5.36 -0.88
N SER A 458 6.37 6.20 -1.37
CA SER A 458 6.68 7.37 -2.20
C SER A 458 5.78 8.52 -1.78
N LEU A 459 6.38 9.70 -1.59
CA LEU A 459 5.70 10.89 -1.09
C LEU A 459 5.56 11.94 -2.18
N VAL A 460 4.41 12.59 -2.22
CA VAL A 460 4.17 13.80 -3.03
C VAL A 460 3.53 14.84 -2.13
N PHE A 461 4.22 15.96 -1.92
CA PHE A 461 3.68 17.12 -1.22
C PHE A 461 3.22 18.16 -2.23
N ASP A 462 1.95 18.55 -2.13
CA ASP A 462 1.41 19.65 -2.91
C ASP A 462 1.35 20.91 -2.04
N ALA A 463 2.30 21.82 -2.27
CA ALA A 463 2.38 23.08 -1.54
C ALA A 463 1.16 23.99 -1.76
N LYS A 464 0.38 23.83 -2.85
CA LYS A 464 -0.81 24.64 -3.11
C LYS A 464 -1.97 24.27 -2.20
N THR A 465 -2.16 22.96 -1.98
CA THR A 465 -3.25 22.44 -1.14
C THR A 465 -2.80 22.18 0.30
N GLY A 466 -1.49 22.11 0.54
CA GLY A 466 -0.93 21.70 1.83
C GLY A 466 -1.10 20.21 2.12
N LEU A 467 -1.47 19.40 1.12
CA LEU A 467 -1.74 17.98 1.28
C LEU A 467 -0.52 17.13 0.89
N LEU A 468 -0.30 16.09 1.67
CA LEU A 468 0.70 15.06 1.45
C LEU A 468 0.02 13.77 1.00
N SER A 469 0.45 13.24 -0.14
CA SER A 469 0.11 11.89 -0.60
C SER A 469 1.23 10.92 -0.25
N ASN A 470 0.90 9.83 0.46
CA ASN A 470 1.78 8.68 0.68
C ASN A 470 1.29 7.50 -0.16
N TYR A 471 2.12 7.04 -1.08
CA TYR A 471 1.87 5.92 -1.96
C TYR A 471 2.74 4.73 -1.62
N TYR A 472 2.17 3.53 -1.67
CA TYR A 472 2.90 2.28 -1.45
C TYR A 472 2.12 1.11 -2.03
N TYR A 473 2.82 0.01 -2.30
CA TYR A 473 2.20 -1.21 -2.81
C TYR A 473 1.99 -2.22 -1.69
N GLU A 474 0.77 -2.75 -1.55
CA GLU A 474 0.48 -3.85 -0.63
C GLU A 474 0.84 -5.19 -1.30
N ARG A 475 2.09 -5.59 -1.13
CA ARG A 475 2.61 -6.88 -1.62
C ARG A 475 1.78 -8.05 -1.07
N GLY A 476 1.55 -9.07 -1.90
CA GLY A 476 0.71 -10.22 -1.55
C GLY A 476 -0.79 -9.98 -1.82
N ARG A 477 -1.21 -8.72 -1.94
CA ARG A 477 -2.61 -8.32 -2.16
C ARG A 477 -2.81 -7.71 -3.55
N GLY A 478 -1.75 -7.18 -4.14
CA GLY A 478 -1.78 -6.65 -5.51
C GLY A 478 -2.43 -5.28 -5.61
N VAL A 479 -2.39 -4.49 -4.53
CA VAL A 479 -3.08 -3.20 -4.42
C VAL A 479 -2.07 -2.07 -4.31
N LEU A 480 -2.11 -1.10 -5.23
CA LEU A 480 -1.43 0.17 -5.06
C LEU A 480 -2.31 1.09 -4.21
N ARG A 481 -1.77 1.57 -3.09
CA ARG A 481 -2.48 2.32 -2.06
C ARG A 481 -2.03 3.78 -2.01
N ARG A 482 -2.94 4.66 -1.60
CA ARG A 482 -2.70 6.09 -1.32
C ARG A 482 -3.30 6.46 0.04
N ARG A 483 -2.54 7.19 0.86
CA ARG A 483 -3.08 7.99 1.98
C ARG A 483 -2.90 9.47 1.67
N VAL A 484 -3.87 10.30 2.01
CA VAL A 484 -3.81 11.76 1.82
C VAL A 484 -4.05 12.42 3.17
N VAL A 485 -3.18 13.34 3.57
CA VAL A 485 -3.26 13.99 4.88
C VAL A 485 -2.69 15.41 4.85
N LYS A 486 -3.07 16.25 5.81
CA LYS A 486 -2.28 17.45 6.12
C LYS A 486 -1.09 17.03 6.98
N PRO A 487 0.17 17.39 6.63
CA PRO A 487 1.33 16.95 7.40
C PRO A 487 1.25 17.29 8.90
N ASP A 488 0.76 18.47 9.26
CA ASP A 488 0.70 18.90 10.66
C ASP A 488 -0.18 17.98 11.53
N ASP A 489 -1.24 17.38 10.96
CA ASP A 489 -2.13 16.47 11.70
C ASP A 489 -1.38 15.20 12.15
N VAL A 490 -0.54 14.63 11.27
CA VAL A 490 0.24 13.42 11.56
C VAL A 490 1.57 13.71 12.23
N ILE A 491 2.09 14.93 12.13
CA ILE A 491 3.20 15.39 12.97
C ILE A 491 2.74 15.48 14.43
N ALA A 492 1.57 16.07 14.67
CA ALA A 492 0.99 16.17 16.01
C ALA A 492 0.56 14.80 16.56
N ASN A 493 0.11 13.89 15.69
CA ASN A 493 -0.30 12.53 16.05
C ASN A 493 0.18 11.49 15.02
N PRO A 494 1.39 10.90 15.19
CA PRO A 494 1.93 9.91 14.25
C PRO A 494 1.10 8.63 14.10
N LEU A 495 0.22 8.32 15.06
CA LEU A 495 -0.72 7.20 14.99
C LEU A 495 -2.05 7.57 14.31
N GLY A 496 -2.18 8.82 13.85
CA GLY A 496 -3.38 9.39 13.26
C GLY A 496 -3.43 9.35 11.74
N TRP A 497 -2.65 8.50 11.05
CA TRP A 497 -2.75 8.47 9.58
C TRP A 497 -4.14 7.99 9.15
N PRO A 498 -4.75 8.68 8.17
CA PRO A 498 -6.05 8.29 7.64
C PRO A 498 -5.93 7.00 6.85
N MET A 499 -7.01 6.23 6.79
CA MET A 499 -7.07 4.97 6.04
C MET A 499 -6.67 5.13 4.58
N SER A 500 -6.02 4.10 4.03
CA SER A 500 -5.59 4.11 2.63
C SER A 500 -6.77 3.91 1.68
N ALA A 501 -6.70 4.51 0.50
CA ALA A 501 -7.54 4.19 -0.64
C ALA A 501 -6.74 3.36 -1.65
N ALA A 502 -7.38 2.37 -2.27
CA ALA A 502 -6.81 1.69 -3.43
C ALA A 502 -6.93 2.59 -4.66
N VAL A 503 -5.85 2.71 -5.44
CA VAL A 503 -5.80 3.59 -6.62
C VAL A 503 -5.54 2.84 -7.92
N ALA A 504 -4.89 1.67 -7.85
CA ALA A 504 -4.70 0.77 -8.98
C ALA A 504 -4.44 -0.67 -8.47
N LEU A 505 -4.48 -1.62 -9.39
CA LEU A 505 -4.17 -3.03 -9.13
C LEU A 505 -2.91 -3.48 -9.89
N GLY A 506 -2.29 -4.54 -9.38
CA GLY A 506 -1.23 -5.28 -10.03
C GLY A 506 -1.21 -6.74 -9.54
N SER A 507 -0.10 -7.43 -9.77
CA SER A 507 0.10 -8.81 -9.35
C SER A 507 0.08 -8.94 -7.81
N ALA A 508 -0.60 -9.97 -7.33
CA ALA A 508 -0.61 -10.36 -5.92
C ALA A 508 0.59 -11.23 -5.52
N VAL A 509 1.52 -11.53 -6.44
CA VAL A 509 2.75 -12.27 -6.09
C VAL A 509 3.64 -11.37 -5.22
N THR A 510 3.89 -11.81 -3.98
CA THR A 510 4.48 -10.98 -2.91
C THR A 510 5.74 -10.23 -3.33
N PHE A 511 6.81 -10.93 -3.69
CA PHE A 511 8.09 -10.29 -3.99
C PHE A 511 8.23 -9.87 -5.46
N ASP A 512 7.37 -10.37 -6.36
CA ASP A 512 7.40 -10.08 -7.80
C ASP A 512 6.47 -8.94 -8.23
N ALA A 513 6.09 -8.09 -7.28
CA ALA A 513 5.37 -6.85 -7.51
C ALA A 513 5.67 -5.82 -6.43
N GLY A 514 5.61 -4.53 -6.76
CA GLY A 514 5.71 -3.43 -5.80
C GLY A 514 6.61 -2.28 -6.24
N ASN A 515 7.38 -1.74 -5.27
CA ASN A 515 8.25 -0.56 -5.41
C ASN A 515 7.53 0.59 -6.11
N ALA A 516 6.48 1.10 -5.46
CA ALA A 516 5.77 2.27 -5.94
C ALA A 516 6.70 3.49 -5.92
N ASN A 517 6.79 4.19 -7.05
CA ASN A 517 7.50 5.45 -7.16
C ASN A 517 6.62 6.46 -7.90
N ALA A 518 6.58 7.71 -7.41
CA ALA A 518 5.67 8.73 -7.89
C ALA A 518 6.37 10.00 -8.38
N THR A 519 5.73 10.67 -9.34
CA THR A 519 6.04 12.03 -9.77
C THR A 519 4.77 12.78 -10.15
N THR A 520 4.89 14.06 -10.48
CA THR A 520 3.75 14.93 -10.80
C THR A 520 3.96 15.69 -12.10
N ILE A 521 2.88 15.90 -12.85
CA ILE A 521 2.80 16.90 -13.92
C ILE A 521 1.47 17.62 -13.75
N GLY A 522 1.53 18.93 -13.46
CA GLY A 522 0.34 19.70 -13.14
C GLY A 522 -0.42 19.12 -11.93
N ASN A 523 -1.72 18.91 -12.07
CA ASN A 523 -2.59 18.37 -11.01
C ASN A 523 -2.77 16.84 -11.14
N THR A 524 -1.79 16.14 -11.69
CA THR A 524 -1.84 14.69 -11.91
C THR A 524 -0.59 14.04 -11.34
N HIS A 525 -0.80 12.99 -10.56
CA HIS A 525 0.24 12.13 -10.02
C HIS A 525 0.38 10.89 -10.94
N TYR A 526 1.62 10.52 -11.24
CA TYR A 526 1.97 9.33 -12.02
C TYR A 526 2.74 8.37 -11.13
N LEU A 527 2.32 7.12 -11.11
CA LEU A 527 2.84 6.11 -10.18
C LEU A 527 3.33 4.90 -10.94
N ALA A 528 4.64 4.67 -10.93
CA ALA A 528 5.23 3.47 -11.50
C ALA A 528 5.30 2.36 -10.45
N VAL A 529 4.95 1.15 -10.86
CA VAL A 529 5.12 -0.09 -10.08
C VAL A 529 5.58 -1.19 -11.01
N TYR A 530 6.27 -2.19 -10.48
CA TYR A 530 6.46 -3.45 -11.19
C TYR A 530 5.45 -4.49 -10.72
N SER A 531 5.07 -5.39 -11.62
CA SER A 531 3.98 -6.33 -11.40
C SER A 531 4.13 -7.56 -12.31
N GLY A 532 4.18 -8.75 -11.72
CA GLY A 532 4.12 -10.01 -12.46
C GLY A 532 4.49 -11.21 -11.59
N LYS A 533 5.25 -12.15 -12.16
CA LYS A 533 5.79 -13.31 -11.47
C LYS A 533 7.10 -13.71 -12.12
N ALA A 534 8.15 -13.97 -11.34
CA ALA A 534 9.41 -14.45 -11.91
C ALA A 534 9.21 -15.67 -12.85
N PRO A 535 9.89 -15.71 -14.00
CA PRO A 535 10.95 -14.77 -14.43
C PRO A 535 10.43 -13.49 -15.11
N ASP A 536 9.14 -13.38 -15.43
CA ASP A 536 8.58 -12.29 -16.23
C ASP A 536 7.71 -11.34 -15.40
N THR A 537 8.17 -10.11 -15.24
CA THR A 537 7.41 -9.02 -14.62
C THR A 537 7.30 -7.86 -15.59
N ALA A 538 6.25 -7.04 -15.44
CA ALA A 538 6.06 -5.82 -16.22
C ALA A 538 6.27 -4.58 -15.35
N VAL A 539 6.59 -3.45 -15.98
CA VAL A 539 6.54 -2.12 -15.37
C VAL A 539 5.34 -1.39 -15.93
N VAL A 540 4.51 -0.88 -15.03
CA VAL A 540 3.26 -0.19 -15.36
C VAL A 540 3.15 1.13 -14.62
N VAL A 541 2.38 2.07 -15.18
CA VAL A 541 2.11 3.38 -14.59
C VAL A 541 0.61 3.55 -14.36
N ALA A 542 0.25 3.96 -13.14
CA ALA A 542 -1.09 4.45 -12.81
C ALA A 542 -1.12 5.98 -12.88
N GLU A 543 -2.20 6.53 -13.41
CA GLU A 543 -2.48 7.97 -13.40
C GLU A 543 -3.54 8.26 -12.33
N GLN A 544 -3.30 9.27 -11.49
CA GLN A 544 -4.21 9.66 -10.42
C GLN A 544 -4.36 11.18 -10.36
N PRO A 545 -5.57 11.72 -10.18
CA PRO A 545 -5.71 13.15 -9.89
C PRO A 545 -5.01 13.47 -8.56
N ALA A 546 -4.35 14.62 -8.53
CA ALA A 546 -3.85 15.21 -7.30
C ALA A 546 -5.03 15.44 -6.33
N PRO A 547 -4.83 15.28 -5.02
CA PRO A 547 -5.85 15.62 -4.05
C PRO A 547 -6.22 17.11 -4.14
N SER A 548 -7.52 17.42 -4.09
CA SER A 548 -8.00 18.79 -3.91
C SER A 548 -8.16 19.08 -2.41
N ALA A 549 -7.82 20.29 -1.99
CA ALA A 549 -8.29 20.80 -0.70
C ALA A 549 -9.83 20.91 -0.76
N GLU A 550 -10.52 20.40 0.26
CA GLU A 550 -11.96 20.57 0.45
C GLU A 550 -12.34 22.04 0.70
#